data_AF-A0A356X5Q1-F1
#
_entry.id   AF-A0A356X5Q1-F1
#
_cell.length_a   1.000
_cell.length_b   1.000
_cell.length_c   1.000
_cell.angle_alpha   90.00
_cell.angle_beta   90.00
_cell.angle_gamma   90.00
#
_symmetry.space_group_name_H-M   'P 1'
#
loop_
_entity.id
_entity.type
_entity.pdbx_description
1 polymer ?
#
loop_
_entity_poly.entity_id
_entity_poly.type
_entity_poly.pdbx_seq_one_letter_code
_entity_poly.pdbx_strand_id
1 'polypeptide(L)'
;MSSNGFYKVPIELCEHAIKNNLLREAQIWLTGVHLYYGKAKPNGGTYEQFASACGVSKRTVMRTLNDLEQLDWVYKNRSSNWLHFRGKKQLRAISQWSYSRSALIFTEGLSRFKAFCIGAIVSNFIKRNKGAGTGCKSRRPVNPWHPVSLSIFQSLFDVSQKTAFNYRKLAVQEDFLKMRYDIREVADLYPNDLKRLKQNNIENLTVHCLGYAHPEKVNTKQLRTKRGKVVSQFPNLLLPNVIIKRDK
;
A
#
# COMPACT_ATOMS: atom_id res chain seq x y z
N MET A 1 9.70 -9.96 -26.20
CA MET A 1 10.73 -10.40 -25.23
C MET A 1 10.28 -10.04 -23.83
N SER A 2 9.57 -10.95 -23.17
CA SER A 2 9.14 -10.82 -21.77
C SER A 2 10.23 -11.38 -20.87
N SER A 3 11.28 -10.58 -20.62
CA SER A 3 12.08 -10.82 -19.42
C SER A 3 11.17 -10.56 -18.23
N ASN A 4 10.85 -11.60 -17.44
CA ASN A 4 10.16 -11.50 -16.15
C ASN A 4 11.05 -10.75 -15.14
N GLY A 5 11.25 -9.46 -15.40
CA GLY A 5 12.04 -8.56 -14.58
C GLY A 5 11.20 -8.05 -13.42
N PHE A 6 11.85 -7.86 -12.28
CA PHE A 6 11.29 -7.10 -11.19
C PHE A 6 11.97 -5.73 -11.11
N TYR A 7 11.21 -4.72 -10.74
CA TYR A 7 11.68 -3.37 -10.51
C TYR A 7 11.75 -3.09 -9.02
N LYS A 8 12.82 -2.40 -8.60
CA LYS A 8 13.02 -1.94 -7.23
C LYS A 8 12.48 -0.52 -7.10
N VAL A 9 11.27 -0.39 -6.56
CA VAL A 9 10.59 0.89 -6.36
C VAL A 9 10.85 1.40 -4.95
N PRO A 10 11.46 2.58 -4.75
CA PRO A 10 11.59 3.18 -3.43
C PRO A 10 10.22 3.30 -2.76
N ILE A 11 10.12 2.95 -1.48
CA ILE A 11 8.85 3.04 -0.75
C ILE A 11 8.45 4.51 -0.57
N GLU A 12 9.44 5.39 -0.43
CA GLU A 12 9.28 6.84 -0.34
C GLU A 12 8.68 7.43 -1.62
N LEU A 13 9.03 6.88 -2.78
CA LEU A 13 8.39 7.25 -4.04
C LEU A 13 6.90 6.89 -4.00
N CYS A 14 6.56 5.68 -3.52
CA CYS A 14 5.17 5.27 -3.37
C CYS A 14 4.39 6.21 -2.42
N GLU A 15 4.99 6.56 -1.28
CA GLU A 15 4.38 7.44 -0.28
C GLU A 15 4.17 8.85 -0.82
N HIS A 16 5.23 9.41 -1.41
CA HIS A 16 5.20 10.72 -2.04
C HIS A 16 4.17 10.78 -3.17
N ALA A 17 4.12 9.75 -4.02
CA ALA A 17 3.19 9.68 -5.14
C ALA A 17 1.73 9.60 -4.69
N ILE A 18 1.42 8.85 -3.63
CA ILE A 18 0.04 8.82 -3.11
C ILE A 18 -0.34 10.15 -2.48
N LYS A 19 0.51 10.70 -1.61
CA LYS A 19 0.19 11.91 -0.84
C LYS A 19 0.07 13.17 -1.71
N ASN A 20 0.85 13.24 -2.79
CA ASN A 20 0.86 14.41 -3.67
C ASN A 20 0.08 14.18 -4.98
N ASN A 21 -0.69 13.09 -5.08
CA ASN A 21 -1.40 12.69 -6.30
C ASN A 21 -0.50 12.49 -7.55
N LEU A 22 0.79 12.20 -7.36
CA LEU A 22 1.79 11.99 -8.42
C LEU A 22 1.92 10.53 -8.87
N LEU A 23 0.84 9.75 -8.78
CA LEU A 23 0.87 8.31 -9.07
C LEU A 23 1.21 8.02 -10.53
N ARG A 24 0.79 8.88 -11.47
CA ARG A 24 1.00 8.64 -12.90
C ARG A 24 2.43 9.00 -13.30
N GLU A 25 2.93 10.10 -12.76
CA GLU A 25 4.29 10.62 -12.87
C GLU A 25 5.27 9.57 -12.36
N ALA A 26 5.05 9.07 -11.14
CA ALA A 26 5.88 8.00 -10.56
C ALA A 26 5.87 6.71 -11.39
N GLN A 27 4.72 6.32 -11.92
CA GLN A 27 4.61 5.12 -12.76
C GLN A 27 5.37 5.29 -14.08
N ILE A 28 5.17 6.41 -14.79
CA ILE A 28 5.85 6.69 -16.07
C ILE A 28 7.34 6.87 -15.86
N TRP A 29 7.76 7.57 -14.80
CA TRP A 29 9.17 7.69 -14.43
C TRP A 29 9.79 6.30 -14.21
N LEU A 30 9.12 5.43 -13.46
CA LEU A 30 9.59 4.07 -13.19
C LEU A 30 9.74 3.26 -14.48
N THR A 31 8.77 3.37 -15.38
CA THR A 31 8.82 2.74 -16.72
C THR A 31 10.01 3.25 -17.53
N GLY A 32 10.28 4.56 -17.54
CA GLY A 32 11.42 5.12 -18.27
C GLY A 32 12.78 4.70 -17.72
N VAL A 33 12.91 4.68 -16.39
CA VAL A 33 14.13 4.22 -15.72
C VAL A 33 14.42 2.74 -16.05
N HIS A 34 13.39 1.91 -16.13
CA HIS A 34 13.58 0.46 -16.27
C HIS A 34 13.54 -0.07 -17.70
N LEU A 35 12.62 0.39 -18.55
CA LEU A 35 12.53 -0.09 -19.94
C LEU A 35 13.64 0.50 -20.83
N TYR A 36 14.10 1.71 -20.51
CA TYR A 36 15.06 2.43 -21.34
C TYR A 36 16.37 2.74 -20.62
N TYR A 37 16.63 2.07 -19.48
CA TYR A 37 17.83 2.29 -18.67
C TYR A 37 18.07 3.77 -18.32
N GLY A 38 16.98 4.54 -18.16
CA GLY A 38 17.03 5.95 -17.86
C GLY A 38 17.22 6.90 -19.05
N LYS A 39 17.25 6.42 -20.30
CA LYS A 39 17.42 7.27 -21.48
C LYS A 39 16.55 6.83 -22.65
N ALA A 40 15.59 7.66 -23.07
CA ALA A 40 14.64 7.35 -24.15
C ALA A 40 14.60 8.43 -25.23
N LYS A 41 14.38 8.05 -26.49
CA LYS A 41 14.13 8.99 -27.58
C LYS A 41 12.61 9.17 -27.74
N PRO A 42 12.05 10.37 -27.53
CA PRO A 42 10.61 10.62 -27.64
C PRO A 42 10.17 10.48 -29.10
N ASN A 43 9.54 9.36 -29.42
CA ASN A 43 8.93 9.07 -30.72
C ASN A 43 7.65 8.24 -30.53
N GLY A 44 6.89 8.02 -31.60
CA GLY A 44 5.61 7.30 -31.55
C GLY A 44 5.70 5.93 -30.88
N GLY A 45 6.71 5.12 -31.25
CA GLY A 45 6.93 3.79 -30.68
C GLY A 45 7.31 3.81 -29.19
N THR A 46 8.08 4.79 -28.75
CA THR A 46 8.40 4.98 -27.34
C THR A 46 7.13 5.29 -26.54
N TYR A 47 6.31 6.23 -27.01
CA TYR A 47 5.05 6.54 -26.34
C TYR A 47 4.09 5.35 -26.30
N GLU A 48 4.06 4.53 -27.33
CA GLU A 48 3.29 3.26 -27.36
C GLU A 48 3.75 2.27 -26.30
N GLN A 49 5.06 2.08 -26.16
CA GLN A 49 5.63 1.15 -25.18
C GLN A 49 5.34 1.60 -23.74
N PHE A 50 5.49 2.90 -23.45
CA PHE A 50 5.08 3.46 -22.15
C PHE A 50 3.57 3.29 -21.91
N ALA A 51 2.75 3.63 -22.91
CA ALA A 51 1.30 3.54 -22.84
C ALA A 51 0.85 2.11 -22.53
N SER A 52 1.40 1.14 -23.25
CA SER A 52 1.15 -0.29 -23.05
C SER A 52 1.58 -0.76 -21.65
N ALA A 53 2.82 -0.47 -21.23
CA ALA A 53 3.33 -0.88 -19.93
C ALA A 53 2.54 -0.28 -18.74
N CYS A 54 2.07 0.96 -18.88
CA CYS A 54 1.34 1.68 -17.84
C CYS A 54 -0.18 1.47 -17.89
N GLY A 55 -0.71 0.87 -18.96
CA GLY A 55 -2.15 0.75 -19.20
C GLY A 55 -2.85 2.10 -19.39
N VAL A 56 -2.27 3.00 -20.19
CA VAL A 56 -2.84 4.34 -20.50
C VAL A 56 -2.70 4.72 -21.96
N SER A 57 -3.33 5.83 -22.36
CA SER A 57 -3.17 6.40 -23.70
C SER A 57 -1.82 7.10 -23.89
N LYS A 58 -1.36 7.19 -25.15
CA LYS A 58 -0.15 7.95 -25.53
C LYS A 58 -0.25 9.42 -25.11
N ARG A 59 -1.44 10.02 -25.23
CA ARG A 59 -1.69 11.41 -24.83
C ARG A 59 -1.38 11.62 -23.35
N THR A 60 -1.82 10.69 -22.49
CA THR A 60 -1.50 10.71 -21.06
C THR A 60 0.01 10.61 -20.84
N VAL A 61 0.69 9.73 -21.57
CA VAL A 61 2.16 9.60 -21.48
C VAL A 61 2.86 10.92 -21.82
N MET A 62 2.51 11.52 -22.95
CA MET A 62 3.12 12.78 -23.39
C MET A 62 2.91 13.91 -22.39
N ARG A 63 1.68 14.08 -21.88
CA ARG A 63 1.39 15.09 -20.85
C ARG A 63 2.23 14.85 -19.59
N THR A 64 2.21 13.61 -19.09
CA THR A 64 2.92 13.26 -17.85
C THR A 64 4.44 13.43 -17.99
N LEU A 65 5.01 13.20 -19.18
CA LEU A 65 6.44 13.46 -19.41
C LEU A 65 6.79 14.94 -19.32
N ASN A 66 5.90 15.84 -19.74
CA ASN A 66 6.07 17.27 -19.53
C ASN A 66 5.96 17.63 -18.04
N ASP A 67 4.99 17.03 -17.32
CA ASP A 67 4.84 17.21 -15.87
C ASP A 67 6.09 16.73 -15.12
N LEU A 68 6.67 15.61 -15.55
CA LEU A 68 7.94 15.08 -15.02
C LEU A 68 9.15 15.98 -15.31
N GLU A 69 9.15 16.74 -16.41
CA GLU A 69 10.18 17.75 -16.68
C GLU A 69 10.06 18.94 -15.74
N GLN A 70 8.83 19.38 -15.44
CA GLN A 70 8.57 20.45 -14.48
C GLN A 70 8.92 20.06 -13.04
N LEU A 71 8.69 18.79 -12.68
CA LEU A 71 9.10 18.22 -11.38
C LEU A 71 10.62 17.98 -11.27
N ASP A 72 11.37 18.19 -12.35
CA ASP A 72 12.78 17.85 -12.48
C ASP A 72 13.07 16.35 -12.25
N TRP A 73 12.14 15.46 -12.60
CA TRP A 73 12.36 14.00 -12.54
C TRP A 73 12.89 13.46 -13.87
N VAL A 74 12.66 14.20 -14.95
CA VAL A 74 13.14 13.93 -16.30
C VAL A 74 13.75 15.21 -16.86
N TYR A 75 14.88 15.10 -17.54
CA TYR A 75 15.48 16.22 -18.28
C TYR A 75 15.46 15.91 -19.78
N LYS A 76 15.02 16.88 -20.59
CA LYS A 76 15.04 16.79 -22.05
C LYS A 76 16.24 17.55 -22.61
N ASN A 77 17.14 16.84 -23.27
CA ASN A 77 18.23 17.47 -24.01
C ASN A 77 17.65 18.10 -25.30
N ARG A 78 17.72 19.43 -25.41
CA ARG A 78 17.15 20.18 -26.56
C ARG A 78 17.87 19.93 -27.89
N SER A 79 19.19 19.69 -27.88
CA SER A 79 19.96 19.49 -29.12
C SER A 79 19.73 18.10 -29.71
N SER A 80 19.73 17.07 -28.86
CA SER A 80 19.62 15.68 -29.29
C SER A 80 18.18 15.13 -29.21
N ASN A 81 17.27 15.89 -28.61
CA ASN A 81 15.89 15.53 -28.32
C ASN A 81 15.75 14.26 -27.46
N TRP A 82 16.75 13.89 -26.66
CA TRP A 82 16.66 12.72 -25.76
C TRP A 82 16.07 13.09 -24.39
N LEU A 83 15.29 12.16 -23.83
CA LEU A 83 14.81 12.21 -22.44
C LEU A 83 15.77 11.45 -21.54
N HIS A 84 16.15 12.06 -20.42
CA HIS A 84 17.00 11.50 -19.38
C HIS A 84 16.21 11.42 -18.07
N PHE A 85 15.89 10.20 -17.64
CA PHE A 85 15.19 9.98 -16.37
C PHE A 85 16.20 9.99 -15.23
N ARG A 86 15.93 10.79 -14.20
CA ARG A 86 16.79 10.84 -13.03
C ARG A 86 16.80 9.50 -12.31
N GLY A 87 17.99 9.07 -11.89
CA GLY A 87 18.13 7.84 -11.11
C GLY A 87 17.58 7.99 -9.70
N LYS A 88 17.33 6.86 -9.02
CA LYS A 88 16.80 6.83 -7.65
C LYS A 88 17.55 7.72 -6.65
N LYS A 89 18.89 7.78 -6.74
CA LYS A 89 19.73 8.62 -5.85
C LYS A 89 19.48 10.11 -6.07
N GLN A 90 19.38 10.54 -7.33
CA GLN A 90 19.10 11.93 -7.67
C GLN A 90 17.69 12.32 -7.23
N LEU A 91 16.71 11.45 -7.49
CA LEU A 91 15.33 11.69 -7.06
C LEU A 91 15.21 11.80 -5.53
N ARG A 92 15.94 10.95 -4.80
CA ARG A 92 16.03 11.05 -3.33
C ARG A 92 16.63 12.39 -2.88
N ALA A 93 17.67 12.87 -3.55
CA ALA A 93 18.30 14.14 -3.20
C ALA A 93 17.35 15.32 -3.42
N ILE A 94 16.67 15.36 -4.57
CA ILE A 94 15.69 16.40 -4.92
C ILE A 94 14.52 16.39 -3.92
N SER A 95 14.00 15.21 -3.60
CA SER A 95 12.82 15.06 -2.74
C SER A 95 13.14 14.90 -1.24
N GLN A 96 14.42 15.00 -0.86
CA GLN A 96 14.92 14.90 0.52
C GLN A 96 14.41 13.65 1.29
N TRP A 97 14.35 12.49 0.63
CA TRP A 97 13.84 11.27 1.28
C TRP A 97 14.87 10.66 2.26
N SER A 98 14.40 10.27 3.45
CA SER A 98 15.25 10.00 4.61
C SER A 98 15.61 8.52 4.85
N TYR A 99 14.95 7.55 4.19
CA TYR A 99 15.29 6.14 4.34
C TYR A 99 15.68 5.49 3.00
N SER A 100 15.95 4.18 3.03
CA SER A 100 16.43 3.45 1.86
C SER A 100 15.85 2.04 1.82
N ARG A 101 14.57 1.95 1.44
CA ARG A 101 13.91 0.67 1.23
C ARG A 101 13.18 0.67 -0.09
N SER A 102 13.25 -0.47 -0.77
CA SER A 102 12.56 -0.68 -2.02
C SER A 102 11.57 -1.84 -1.91
N ALA A 103 10.43 -1.68 -2.55
CA ALA A 103 9.48 -2.75 -2.83
C ALA A 103 9.75 -3.33 -4.22
N LEU A 104 9.51 -4.62 -4.39
CA LEU A 104 9.62 -5.28 -5.70
C LEU A 104 8.27 -5.33 -6.39
N ILE A 105 8.22 -4.83 -7.62
CA ILE A 105 7.06 -4.95 -8.52
C ILE A 105 7.48 -5.70 -9.78
N PHE A 106 6.65 -6.60 -10.26
CA PHE A 106 6.84 -7.22 -11.58
C PHE A 106 6.33 -6.28 -12.68
N THR A 107 6.84 -6.42 -13.89
CA THR A 107 6.45 -5.57 -15.04
C THR A 107 4.93 -5.56 -15.27
N GLU A 108 4.28 -6.72 -15.12
CA GLU A 108 2.83 -6.90 -15.25
C GLU A 108 2.03 -6.20 -14.14
N GLY A 109 2.70 -5.86 -13.04
CA GLY A 109 2.14 -5.06 -11.94
C GLY A 109 2.11 -3.56 -12.24
N LEU A 110 2.83 -3.08 -13.28
CA LEU A 110 2.91 -1.65 -13.57
C LEU A 110 1.54 -1.03 -13.86
N SER A 111 0.66 -1.68 -14.62
CA SER A 111 -0.70 -1.16 -14.88
C SER A 111 -1.53 -0.96 -13.59
N ARG A 112 -1.14 -1.64 -12.51
CA ARG A 112 -1.79 -1.64 -11.19
C ARG A 112 -0.98 -0.89 -10.14
N PHE A 113 -0.16 0.07 -10.58
CA PHE A 113 0.83 0.75 -9.75
C PHE A 113 0.27 1.36 -8.46
N LYS A 114 -0.95 1.91 -8.50
CA LYS A 114 -1.60 2.47 -7.30
C LYS A 114 -1.82 1.40 -6.22
N ALA A 115 -2.35 0.25 -6.61
CA ALA A 115 -2.59 -0.86 -5.69
C ALA A 115 -1.26 -1.40 -5.13
N PHE A 116 -0.24 -1.47 -5.98
CA PHE A 116 1.13 -1.80 -5.56
C PHE A 116 1.67 -0.81 -4.53
N CYS A 117 1.57 0.50 -4.78
CA CYS A 117 2.05 1.53 -3.85
C CYS A 117 1.41 1.38 -2.47
N ILE A 118 0.08 1.20 -2.43
CA ILE A 118 -0.67 0.96 -1.18
C ILE A 118 -0.13 -0.30 -0.47
N GLY A 119 0.01 -1.41 -1.21
CA GLY A 119 0.54 -2.66 -0.67
C GLY A 119 1.97 -2.52 -0.14
N ALA A 120 2.84 -1.82 -0.86
CA ALA A 120 4.24 -1.59 -0.49
C ALA A 120 4.36 -0.80 0.82
N ILE A 121 3.57 0.26 0.98
CA ILE A 121 3.57 1.13 2.16
C ILE A 121 3.08 0.36 3.40
N VAL A 122 1.96 -0.36 3.27
CA VAL A 122 1.42 -1.20 4.36
C VAL A 122 2.39 -2.33 4.72
N SER A 123 3.02 -2.95 3.72
CA SER A 123 4.03 -4.00 3.93
C SER A 123 5.26 -3.46 4.67
N ASN A 124 5.69 -2.23 4.35
CA ASN A 124 6.77 -1.56 5.06
C ASN A 124 6.40 -1.27 6.51
N PHE A 125 5.20 -0.75 6.75
CA PHE A 125 4.66 -0.49 8.10
C PHE A 125 4.68 -1.76 8.95
N ILE A 126 4.09 -2.86 8.44
CA ILE A 126 4.07 -4.15 9.13
C ILE A 126 5.50 -4.63 9.41
N LYS A 127 6.42 -4.51 8.46
CA LYS A 127 7.82 -4.94 8.62
C LYS A 127 8.59 -4.09 9.64
N ARG A 128 8.29 -2.79 9.76
CA ARG A 128 8.92 -1.89 10.75
C ARG A 128 8.44 -2.19 12.16
N ASN A 129 7.13 -2.36 12.35
CA ASN A 129 6.56 -2.57 13.68
C ASN A 129 6.85 -3.96 14.27
N LYS A 130 7.35 -4.91 13.46
CA LYS A 130 7.92 -6.18 13.96
C LYS A 130 9.23 -5.99 14.76
N GLY A 131 9.90 -4.85 14.66
CA GLY A 131 11.26 -4.63 15.17
C GLY A 131 11.40 -3.95 16.53
N ALA A 132 10.30 -3.66 17.25
CA ALA A 132 10.37 -2.99 18.55
C ALA A 132 10.62 -3.95 19.73
N GLY A 133 10.65 -5.26 19.51
CA GLY A 133 11.07 -6.25 20.51
C GLY A 133 12.58 -6.46 20.45
N THR A 134 13.30 -6.01 21.47
CA THR A 134 14.77 -6.06 21.65
C THR A 134 15.38 -7.47 21.81
N GLY A 135 14.68 -8.53 21.40
CA GLY A 135 15.16 -9.91 21.53
C GLY A 135 15.91 -10.40 20.30
N CYS A 136 17.25 -10.50 20.38
CA CYS A 136 18.16 -11.03 19.36
C CYS A 136 17.89 -12.48 18.89
N LYS A 137 16.80 -13.14 19.30
CA LYS A 137 16.44 -14.52 18.92
C LYS A 137 14.94 -14.75 18.72
N SER A 138 14.15 -13.72 18.43
CA SER A 138 12.73 -13.91 18.12
C SER A 138 12.57 -14.69 16.80
N ARG A 139 12.35 -16.00 16.93
CA ARG A 139 11.85 -16.88 15.85
C ARG A 139 10.72 -16.14 15.13
N ARG A 140 10.70 -16.20 13.79
CA ARG A 140 9.66 -15.59 12.95
C ARG A 140 8.29 -15.78 13.62
N PRO A 141 7.42 -14.76 13.67
CA PRO A 141 6.11 -14.92 14.29
C PRO A 141 5.42 -16.13 13.65
N VAL A 142 4.93 -17.05 14.48
CA VAL A 142 4.23 -18.28 14.07
C VAL A 142 3.06 -17.94 13.14
N ASN A 143 2.51 -16.73 13.28
CA ASN A 143 1.45 -16.19 12.45
C ASN A 143 1.96 -15.05 11.53
N PRO A 144 1.90 -15.21 10.19
CA PRO A 144 2.29 -14.15 9.25
C PRO A 144 1.17 -13.10 9.04
N TRP A 145 0.00 -13.27 9.66
CA TRP A 145 -1.13 -12.35 9.61
C TRP A 145 -1.01 -11.27 10.70
N HIS A 146 -1.30 -10.02 10.33
CA HIS A 146 -1.13 -8.86 11.20
C HIS A 146 -2.44 -8.08 11.35
N PRO A 147 -2.91 -7.80 12.58
CA PRO A 147 -4.08 -6.95 12.76
C PRO A 147 -3.72 -5.52 12.35
N VAL A 148 -4.44 -4.97 11.37
CA VAL A 148 -4.26 -3.59 10.92
C VAL A 148 -5.61 -2.90 10.86
N SER A 149 -5.77 -1.88 11.70
CA SER A 149 -6.99 -1.09 11.76
C SER A 149 -7.13 -0.18 10.53
N LEU A 150 -8.36 0.28 10.28
CA LEU A 150 -8.60 1.25 9.22
C LEU A 150 -8.04 2.64 9.57
N SER A 151 -7.91 2.97 10.86
CA SER A 151 -7.25 4.20 11.32
C SER A 151 -5.77 4.24 10.95
N ILE A 152 -5.08 3.10 10.97
CA ILE A 152 -3.69 3.02 10.49
C ILE A 152 -3.62 3.39 9.00
N PHE A 153 -4.54 2.90 8.16
CA PHE A 153 -4.57 3.31 6.74
C PHE A 153 -4.80 4.81 6.58
N GLN A 154 -5.72 5.39 7.35
CA GLN A 154 -5.94 6.84 7.33
C GLN A 154 -4.66 7.60 7.67
N SER A 155 -3.95 7.19 8.72
CA SER A 155 -2.69 7.83 9.13
C SER A 155 -1.54 7.64 8.14
N LEU A 156 -1.43 6.47 7.51
CA LEU A 156 -0.33 6.18 6.57
C LEU A 156 -0.45 7.02 5.29
N PHE A 157 -1.67 7.18 4.81
CA PHE A 157 -1.95 7.84 3.53
C PHE A 157 -2.42 9.29 3.67
N ASP A 158 -2.72 9.73 4.88
CA ASP A 158 -3.34 11.03 5.17
C ASP A 158 -4.64 11.25 4.41
N VAL A 159 -5.59 10.32 4.59
CA VAL A 159 -6.86 10.30 3.87
C VAL A 159 -8.04 9.97 4.77
N SER A 160 -9.25 10.30 4.32
CA SER A 160 -10.49 9.94 5.00
C SER A 160 -10.67 8.43 5.15
N GLN A 161 -11.48 8.02 6.14
CA GLN A 161 -11.81 6.63 6.40
C GLN A 161 -12.38 5.90 5.17
N LYS A 162 -13.22 6.57 4.37
CA LYS A 162 -13.80 6.01 3.14
C LYS A 162 -12.71 5.73 2.10
N THR A 163 -11.79 6.66 1.91
CA THR A 163 -10.66 6.49 0.98
C THR A 163 -9.71 5.40 1.46
N ALA A 164 -9.37 5.38 2.75
CA ALA A 164 -8.59 4.32 3.37
C ALA A 164 -9.22 2.93 3.17
N PHE A 165 -10.55 2.82 3.28
CA PHE A 165 -11.28 1.57 3.02
C PHE A 165 -11.14 1.13 1.57
N ASN A 166 -11.30 2.06 0.63
CA ASN A 166 -11.15 1.80 -0.80
C ASN A 166 -9.72 1.41 -1.16
N TYR A 167 -8.71 2.05 -0.55
CA TYR A 167 -7.30 1.70 -0.76
C TYR A 167 -6.99 0.28 -0.31
N ARG A 168 -7.46 -0.08 0.89
CA ARG A 168 -7.33 -1.46 1.39
C ARG A 168 -8.01 -2.46 0.45
N LYS A 169 -9.23 -2.17 0.01
CA LYS A 169 -9.97 -3.04 -0.93
C LYS A 169 -9.21 -3.20 -2.24
N LEU A 170 -8.71 -2.11 -2.82
CA LEU A 170 -7.96 -2.09 -4.07
C LEU A 170 -6.68 -2.94 -3.97
N ALA A 171 -5.88 -2.77 -2.92
CA ALA A 171 -4.66 -3.55 -2.74
C ALA A 171 -4.93 -5.05 -2.52
N VAL A 172 -6.09 -5.41 -1.95
CA VAL A 172 -6.52 -6.81 -1.79
C VAL A 172 -7.03 -7.39 -3.10
N GLN A 173 -7.81 -6.63 -3.88
CA GLN A 173 -8.30 -7.05 -5.19
C GLN A 173 -7.16 -7.36 -6.16
N GLU A 174 -6.05 -6.61 -6.08
CA GLU A 174 -4.88 -6.81 -6.92
C GLU A 174 -3.80 -7.73 -6.32
N ASP A 175 -4.13 -8.46 -5.24
CA ASP A 175 -3.27 -9.44 -4.56
C ASP A 175 -1.93 -8.90 -4.04
N PHE A 176 -1.79 -7.58 -3.88
CA PHE A 176 -0.64 -6.98 -3.18
C PHE A 176 -0.75 -7.14 -1.65
N LEU A 177 -1.96 -7.36 -1.15
CA LEU A 177 -2.27 -7.71 0.23
C LEU A 177 -3.29 -8.85 0.25
N LYS A 178 -3.19 -9.76 1.22
CA LYS A 178 -4.28 -10.69 1.55
C LYS A 178 -4.96 -10.24 2.83
N MET A 179 -6.28 -10.41 2.91
CA MET A 179 -7.08 -9.96 4.04
C MET A 179 -7.98 -11.08 4.57
N ARG A 180 -8.05 -11.21 5.88
CA ARG A 180 -9.04 -12.02 6.60
C ARG A 180 -9.76 -11.13 7.62
N TYR A 181 -11.06 -11.35 7.77
CA TYR A 181 -11.84 -10.68 8.81
C TYR A 181 -11.53 -11.31 10.17
N ASP A 182 -11.20 -10.49 11.16
CA ASP A 182 -11.04 -10.93 12.55
C ASP A 182 -12.38 -10.77 13.27
N ILE A 183 -13.23 -11.78 13.13
CA ILE A 183 -14.55 -11.82 13.77
C ILE A 183 -14.48 -12.89 14.84
N ARG A 184 -14.70 -12.50 16.10
CA ARG A 184 -14.62 -13.39 17.25
C ARG A 184 -16.00 -13.51 17.89
N GLU A 185 -16.41 -14.73 18.20
CA GLU A 185 -17.64 -14.97 18.94
C GLU A 185 -17.47 -14.50 20.39
N VAL A 186 -18.48 -13.80 20.90
CA VAL A 186 -18.51 -13.31 22.27
C VAL A 186 -19.31 -14.30 23.12
N ALA A 187 -18.70 -14.79 24.19
CA ALA A 187 -19.36 -15.60 25.20
C ALA A 187 -20.30 -14.74 26.04
N ASP A 188 -21.36 -15.36 26.57
CA ASP A 188 -22.26 -14.80 27.57
C ASP A 188 -22.96 -13.50 27.17
N LEU A 189 -23.13 -13.25 25.85
CA LEU A 189 -23.85 -12.09 25.34
C LEU A 189 -24.83 -12.51 24.24
N TYR A 190 -26.12 -12.22 24.45
CA TYR A 190 -27.17 -12.57 23.51
C TYR A 190 -27.60 -11.35 22.66
N PRO A 191 -28.24 -11.57 21.50
CA PRO A 191 -28.69 -10.47 20.64
C PRO A 191 -29.60 -9.45 21.33
N ASN A 192 -30.42 -9.88 22.30
CA ASN A 192 -31.30 -9.00 23.06
C ASN A 192 -30.50 -8.09 24.02
N ASP A 193 -29.43 -8.61 24.63
CA ASP A 193 -28.54 -7.82 25.48
C ASP A 193 -27.83 -6.75 24.65
N LEU A 194 -27.35 -7.11 23.45
CA LEU A 194 -26.71 -6.15 22.55
C LEU A 194 -27.66 -5.02 22.14
N LYS A 195 -28.94 -5.29 21.94
CA LYS A 195 -29.96 -4.26 21.67
C LYS A 195 -30.11 -3.31 22.87
N ARG A 196 -30.22 -3.85 24.08
CA ARG A 196 -30.33 -3.07 25.33
C ARG A 196 -29.09 -2.20 25.57
N LEU A 197 -27.89 -2.76 25.37
CA LEU A 197 -26.62 -2.04 25.51
C LEU A 197 -26.55 -0.83 24.55
N LYS A 198 -26.99 -1.01 23.30
CA LYS A 198 -27.02 0.08 22.31
C LYS A 198 -28.07 1.13 22.63
N GLN A 199 -29.25 0.72 23.12
CA GLN A 199 -30.31 1.65 23.56
C GLN A 199 -29.87 2.50 24.75
N ASN A 200 -29.10 1.92 25.67
CA ASN A 200 -28.59 2.61 26.86
C ASN A 200 -27.28 3.40 26.61
N ASN A 201 -26.85 3.56 25.35
CA ASN A 201 -25.63 4.28 24.98
C ASN A 201 -24.35 3.78 25.70
N ILE A 202 -24.29 2.50 26.06
CA ILE A 202 -23.07 1.92 26.63
C ILE A 202 -22.05 1.78 25.50
N GLU A 203 -20.95 2.54 25.57
CA GLU A 203 -19.97 2.58 24.47
C GLU A 203 -18.92 1.48 24.57
N ASN A 204 -18.45 1.16 25.78
CA ASN A 204 -17.33 0.25 25.98
C ASN A 204 -17.76 -0.88 26.92
N LEU A 205 -17.44 -2.11 26.52
CA LEU A 205 -17.75 -3.32 27.27
C LEU A 205 -16.50 -4.20 27.33
N THR A 206 -16.30 -4.87 28.44
CA THR A 206 -15.32 -5.96 28.54
C THR A 206 -16.03 -7.26 28.18
N VAL A 207 -15.54 -7.96 27.16
CA VAL A 207 -16.15 -9.19 26.65
C VAL A 207 -15.19 -10.37 26.70
N HIS A 208 -15.71 -11.55 26.98
CA HIS A 208 -14.97 -12.80 26.81
C HIS A 208 -15.16 -13.31 25.39
N CYS A 209 -14.07 -13.43 24.63
CA CYS A 209 -14.13 -14.02 23.29
C CYS A 209 -13.83 -15.52 23.34
N LEU A 210 -14.65 -16.31 22.65
CA LEU A 210 -14.51 -17.77 22.63
C LEU A 210 -13.15 -18.17 22.04
N GLY A 211 -12.39 -19.00 22.76
CA GLY A 211 -11.04 -19.43 22.38
C GLY A 211 -9.91 -18.45 22.77
N TYR A 212 -10.21 -17.40 23.54
CA TYR A 212 -9.21 -16.44 24.04
C TYR A 212 -9.20 -16.44 25.57
N ALA A 213 -8.00 -16.46 26.16
CA ALA A 213 -7.83 -16.58 27.61
C ALA A 213 -8.17 -15.29 28.39
N HIS A 214 -8.06 -14.14 27.74
CA HIS A 214 -8.24 -12.85 28.39
C HIS A 214 -9.47 -12.11 27.85
N PRO A 215 -10.24 -11.45 28.74
CA PRO A 215 -11.29 -10.55 28.33
C PRO A 215 -10.72 -9.38 27.52
N GLU A 216 -11.47 -8.93 26.52
CA GLU A 216 -11.08 -7.84 25.62
C GLU A 216 -12.01 -6.65 25.82
N LYS A 217 -11.46 -5.44 25.85
CA LYS A 217 -12.27 -4.21 25.88
C LYS A 217 -12.70 -3.87 24.45
N VAL A 218 -13.99 -3.92 24.19
CA VAL A 218 -14.58 -3.68 22.86
C VAL A 218 -15.55 -2.52 22.91
N ASN A 219 -15.60 -1.77 21.81
CA ASN A 219 -16.65 -0.78 21.63
C ASN A 219 -17.93 -1.46 21.14
N THR A 220 -19.10 -1.05 21.61
CA THR A 220 -20.39 -1.65 21.21
C THR A 220 -20.69 -1.49 19.72
N LYS A 221 -20.05 -0.54 19.02
CA LYS A 221 -20.09 -0.41 17.55
C LYS A 221 -19.35 -1.55 16.83
N GLN A 222 -18.41 -2.22 17.50
CA GLN A 222 -17.70 -3.40 16.97
C GLN A 222 -18.53 -4.68 17.12
N LEU A 223 -19.54 -4.69 18.01
CA LEU A 223 -20.42 -5.82 18.26
C LEU A 223 -21.55 -5.90 17.22
N ARG A 224 -21.72 -7.09 16.65
CA ARG A 224 -22.72 -7.41 15.63
C ARG A 224 -23.41 -8.72 15.96
N THR A 225 -24.62 -8.91 15.44
CA THR A 225 -25.31 -10.21 15.47
C THR A 225 -25.07 -10.94 14.16
N LYS A 226 -24.63 -12.20 14.23
CA LYS A 226 -24.44 -13.06 13.05
C LYS A 226 -24.93 -14.47 13.38
N ARG A 227 -25.90 -14.98 12.61
CA ARG A 227 -26.49 -16.32 12.80
C ARG A 227 -26.95 -16.58 14.24
N GLY A 228 -27.68 -15.63 14.83
CA GLY A 228 -28.20 -15.73 16.20
C GLY A 228 -27.18 -15.50 17.32
N LYS A 229 -25.89 -15.32 17.01
CA LYS A 229 -24.82 -15.13 18.00
C LYS A 229 -24.28 -13.70 17.97
N VAL A 230 -23.75 -13.23 19.10
CA VAL A 230 -23.03 -11.94 19.16
C VAL A 230 -21.55 -12.17 18.83
N VAL A 231 -21.04 -11.35 17.92
CA VAL A 231 -19.65 -11.39 17.48
C VAL A 231 -19.04 -9.99 17.59
N SER A 232 -17.77 -9.93 17.94
CA SER A 232 -16.96 -8.71 17.92
C SER A 232 -16.11 -8.64 16.67
N GLN A 233 -16.09 -7.48 16.02
CA GLN A 233 -15.24 -7.21 14.86
C GLN A 233 -13.97 -6.47 15.29
N PHE A 234 -12.85 -7.19 15.24
CA PHE A 234 -11.51 -6.66 15.49
C PHE A 234 -10.87 -6.13 14.19
N PRO A 235 -9.72 -5.42 14.28
CA PRO A 235 -8.96 -5.03 13.10
C PRO A 235 -8.71 -6.21 12.16
N ASN A 236 -8.95 -6.00 10.86
CA ASN A 236 -8.74 -7.06 9.88
C ASN A 236 -7.29 -7.53 9.88
N LEU A 237 -7.12 -8.84 9.72
CA LEU A 237 -5.83 -9.48 9.60
C LEU A 237 -5.32 -9.33 8.17
N LEU A 238 -4.14 -8.73 8.02
CA LEU A 238 -3.48 -8.52 6.74
C LEU A 238 -2.21 -9.37 6.63
N LEU A 239 -2.00 -9.93 5.46
CA LEU A 239 -0.78 -10.62 5.06
C LEU A 239 -0.16 -9.87 3.87
N PRO A 240 1.01 -9.22 4.07
CA PRO A 240 1.79 -8.63 2.99
C PRO A 240 2.16 -9.63 1.90
N ASN A 241 1.89 -9.30 0.63
CA ASN A 241 2.41 -10.06 -0.51
C ASN A 241 3.54 -9.33 -1.24
N VAL A 242 3.79 -8.06 -0.91
CA VAL A 242 4.87 -7.26 -1.50
C VAL A 242 6.21 -7.54 -0.80
N ILE A 243 7.23 -7.86 -1.60
CA ILE A 243 8.58 -8.12 -1.09
C ILE A 243 9.30 -6.79 -0.85
N ILE A 244 9.66 -6.52 0.41
CA ILE A 244 10.43 -5.33 0.82
C ILE A 244 11.90 -5.68 1.03
N LYS A 245 12.80 -4.99 0.32
CA LYS A 245 14.26 -5.09 0.46
C LYS A 245 14.86 -3.77 0.99
N ARG A 246 15.94 -3.88 1.77
CA ARG A 246 16.79 -2.72 2.07
C ARG A 246 17.69 -2.48 0.85
N ASP A 247 17.81 -1.23 0.44
CA ASP A 247 18.80 -0.89 -0.58
C ASP A 247 20.17 -0.85 0.11
N LYS A 248 21.13 -1.62 -0.43
CA LYS A 248 22.54 -1.56 -0.02
C LYS A 248 23.20 -0.35 -0.67
#